data_AF-A0A839J936-F1
#
_entry.id   AF-A0A839J936-F1
#
_cell.length_a   1.000
_cell.length_b   1.000
_cell.length_c   1.000
_cell.angle_alpha   90.00
_cell.angle_beta   90.00
_cell.angle_gamma   90.00
#
_symmetry.space_group_name_H-M   'P 1'
#
loop_
_entity.id
_entity.type
_entity.pdbx_description
1 polymer ?
#
loop_
_entity_poly.entity_id
_entity_poly.type
_entity_poly.pdbx_seq_one_letter_code
_entity_poly.pdbx_strand_id
1 'polypeptide(L)' 'MLKSSKNADAAQKFVAYIVSQAGQEVLRDGTSFEYPVASGVGAHDKLKPLTEMDAPTIDPASLNSPKVVELMQQAGLL' A
#
# COMPACT_ATOMS: atom_id res chain seq x y z
N MET A 1 4.49 -14.50 -1.82
CA MET A 1 5.19 -14.93 -0.59
C MET A 1 6.66 -15.15 -0.87
N LEU A 2 7.54 -14.87 0.09
CA LEU A 2 8.96 -15.22 -0.04
C LEU A 2 9.09 -16.74 -0.21
N LYS A 3 9.75 -17.18 -1.28
CA LYS A 3 9.99 -18.61 -1.57
C LYS A 3 10.83 -19.29 -0.48
N SER A 4 11.61 -18.51 0.27
CA SER A 4 12.43 -18.96 1.39
C SER A 4 11.70 -19.10 2.73
N SER A 5 10.40 -18.78 2.80
CA SER A 5 9.66 -18.83 4.06
C SER A 5 9.54 -20.25 4.58
N LYS A 6 9.95 -20.46 5.83
CA LYS A 6 9.72 -21.72 6.57
C LYS A 6 8.28 -21.88 7.06
N ASN A 7 7.45 -20.84 6.95
CA ASN A 7 6.06 -20.80 7.40
C ASN A 7 5.14 -20.33 6.26
N ALA A 8 5.32 -20.89 5.06
CA ALA A 8 4.66 -20.41 3.85
C ALA A 8 3.12 -20.34 3.99
N ASP A 9 2.50 -21.38 4.55
CA ASP A 9 1.03 -21.45 4.70
C ASP A 9 0.49 -20.39 5.65
N ALA A 10 1.12 -20.22 6.82
CA ALA A 10 0.74 -19.20 7.78
C ALA A 10 0.92 -17.79 7.19
N ALA A 11 2.00 -17.60 6.42
CA ALA A 11 2.30 -16.33 5.80
C ALA A 11 1.33 -15.99 4.65
N GLN A 12 0.83 -16.98 3.90
CA GLN A 12 -0.28 -16.78 2.95
C GLN A 12 -1.58 -16.42 3.66
N LYS A 13 -1.93 -17.14 4.74
CA LYS A 13 -3.11 -16.82 5.56
C LYS A 13 -3.04 -15.40 6.13
N PHE A 14 -1.85 -14.96 6.54
CA PHE A 14 -1.64 -13.61 7.06
C PHE A 14 -1.85 -12.54 5.99
N VAL A 15 -1.31 -12.71 4.78
CA VAL A 15 -1.58 -11.77 3.67
C VAL A 15 -3.06 -11.76 3.31
N ALA A 16 -3.72 -12.93 3.28
CA ALA A 16 -5.16 -13.03 3.04
C ALA A 16 -5.97 -12.30 4.12
N TYR A 17 -5.56 -12.36 5.39
CA TYR A 17 -6.16 -11.59 6.46
C TYR A 17 -6.00 -10.08 6.26
N ILE A 18 -4.79 -9.60 5.94
CA ILE A 18 -4.50 -8.16 5.74
C ILE A 18 -5.43 -7.55 4.68
N VAL A 19 -5.67 -8.26 3.58
CA VAL A 19 -6.52 -7.76 2.48
C VAL A 19 -8.01 -8.07 2.66
N SER A 20 -8.38 -8.86 3.67
CA SER A 20 -9.78 -9.15 3.99
C SER A 20 -10.50 -7.91 4.52
N GLN A 21 -11.84 -7.95 4.57
CA GLN A 21 -12.62 -6.87 5.17
C GLN A 21 -12.14 -6.55 6.60
N ALA A 22 -12.00 -7.55 7.47
CA ALA A 22 -11.56 -7.34 8.86
C ALA A 22 -10.15 -6.72 8.94
N GLY A 23 -9.22 -7.13 8.08
CA GLY A 23 -7.88 -6.54 8.03
C GLY A 23 -7.88 -5.09 7.53
N GLN A 24 -8.72 -4.78 6.54
CA GLN A 24 -8.86 -3.44 5.99
C GLN A 24 -9.63 -2.48 6.93
N GLU A 25 -10.55 -2.99 7.75
CA GLU A 25 -11.23 -2.21 8.80
C GLU A 25 -10.25 -1.72 9.88
N VAL A 26 -9.14 -2.44 10.13
CA VAL A 26 -8.06 -1.95 11.00
C VAL A 26 -7.43 -0.66 10.46
N LEU A 27 -7.32 -0.51 9.13
CA LEU A 27 -6.83 0.74 8.51
C LEU A 27 -7.87 1.85 8.59
N ARG A 28 -9.15 1.54 8.35
CA ARG A 28 -10.27 2.51 8.43
C ARG A 28 -10.42 3.09 9.83
N ASP A 29 -10.38 2.24 10.86
CA ASP A 29 -10.71 2.62 12.24
C ASP A 29 -9.46 2.94 13.08
N GLY A 30 -8.27 2.66 12.53
CA GLY A 30 -6.99 2.86 13.18
C GLY A 30 -6.47 4.30 13.12
N THR A 31 -5.33 4.53 13.77
CA THR A 31 -4.69 5.85 13.86
C THR A 31 -3.53 6.02 12.88
N SER A 32 -3.33 5.09 11.95
CA SER A 32 -2.31 5.21 10.88
C SER A 32 -2.74 6.16 9.77
N PHE A 33 -4.05 6.37 9.58
CA PHE A 33 -4.62 7.20 8.51
C PHE A 33 -4.13 6.79 7.11
N GLU A 34 -3.92 5.49 6.90
CA GLU A 34 -3.67 4.92 5.58
C GLU A 34 -4.97 4.50 4.88
N TYR A 35 -4.97 4.48 3.56
CA TYR A 35 -6.14 4.12 2.77
C TYR A 35 -6.28 2.60 2.64
N PRO A 36 -7.47 2.03 2.91
CA PRO A 36 -7.81 0.70 2.46
C PRO A 36 -7.78 0.62 0.93
N VAL A 37 -7.31 -0.51 0.39
CA VAL A 37 -7.13 -0.74 -1.06
C VAL A 37 -7.77 -2.04 -1.54
N ALA A 38 -8.41 -2.79 -0.63
CA ALA A 38 -9.06 -4.06 -0.91
C ALA A 38 -10.41 -4.15 -0.20
N SER A 39 -11.20 -5.16 -0.56
CA SER A 39 -12.44 -5.54 0.14
C SER A 39 -13.55 -4.49 0.21
N GLY A 40 -13.45 -3.40 -0.55
CA GLY A 40 -14.49 -2.36 -0.63
C GLY A 40 -14.67 -1.53 0.65
N VAL A 41 -13.77 -1.66 1.62
CA VAL A 41 -13.79 -0.87 2.86
C VAL A 41 -13.42 0.58 2.52
N GLY A 42 -14.24 1.53 2.98
CA GLY A 42 -13.98 2.96 2.80
C GLY A 42 -12.81 3.46 3.66
N ALA A 43 -12.29 4.63 3.32
CA ALA A 43 -11.24 5.30 4.09
C ALA A 43 -11.74 5.75 5.48
N HIS A 44 -10.82 6.03 6.39
CA HIS A 44 -11.14 6.71 7.64
C HIS A 44 -11.85 8.04 7.37
N ASP A 45 -12.86 8.40 8.16
CA ASP A 45 -13.64 9.65 8.05
C ASP A 45 -12.83 10.97 8.05
N LYS A 46 -11.55 10.94 8.44
CA LYS A 46 -10.66 12.12 8.42
C LYS A 46 -9.89 12.24 7.11
N LEU A 47 -10.05 11.28 6.20
CA LEU A 47 -9.41 11.24 4.90
C LEU A 47 -10.44 11.53 3.81
N LYS A 48 -9.99 12.21 2.76
CA LYS A 48 -10.78 12.36 1.55
C LYS A 48 -10.85 11.00 0.84
N PRO A 49 -12.02 10.52 0.37
CA PRO A 49 -12.12 9.23 -0.31
C PRO A 49 -11.16 9.13 -1.52
N LEU A 50 -10.56 7.94 -1.73
CA LEU A 50 -9.66 7.69 -2.86
C LEU A 50 -10.31 8.03 -4.21
N THR A 51 -11.61 7.74 -4.37
CA THR A 51 -12.36 8.00 -5.61
C THR A 51 -12.54 9.48 -5.93
N GLU A 52 -12.30 10.36 -4.96
CA GLU A 52 -12.35 11.80 -5.15
C GLU A 52 -10.96 12.41 -5.35
N MET A 53 -9.91 11.60 -5.37
CA MET A 53 -8.56 12.04 -5.70
C MET A 53 -8.39 12.11 -7.22
N ASP A 54 -7.81 13.23 -7.69
CA ASP A 54 -7.40 13.38 -9.08
C ASP A 54 -6.02 12.76 -9.30
N ALA A 55 -5.89 11.46 -8.99
CA ALA A 55 -4.62 10.75 -9.06
C ALA A 55 -4.34 10.28 -10.50
N PRO A 56 -3.11 10.46 -11.01
CA PRO A 56 -2.75 9.92 -12.31
C PRO A 56 -2.76 8.39 -12.28
N THR A 57 -3.09 7.76 -13.40
CA THR A 57 -2.93 6.31 -13.56
C THR A 57 -1.45 5.99 -13.73
N ILE A 58 -0.89 5.23 -12.80
CA ILE A 58 0.51 4.80 -12.81
C ILE A 58 0.52 3.29 -12.56
N ASP A 59 1.31 2.54 -13.33
CA ASP A 59 1.64 1.15 -13.00
C ASP A 59 2.73 1.13 -11.91
N PRO A 60 2.45 0.66 -10.69
CA PRO A 60 3.44 0.62 -9.61
C PRO A 60 4.66 -0.25 -9.95
N ALA A 61 4.50 -1.26 -10.82
CA ALA A 61 5.59 -2.13 -11.22
C ALA A 61 6.60 -1.44 -12.16
N SER A 62 6.21 -0.31 -12.77
CA SER A 62 7.06 0.47 -13.66
C SER A 62 7.98 1.46 -12.95
N LEU A 63 7.80 1.67 -11.64
CA LEU A 63 8.57 2.63 -10.85
C LEU A 63 10.05 2.24 -10.74
N ASN A 64 10.96 3.21 -10.90
CA ASN A 64 12.41 2.97 -10.96
C ASN A 64 13.15 3.76 -9.87
N SER A 65 13.21 3.20 -8.66
CA SER A 65 13.88 3.83 -7.51
C SER A 65 15.36 4.16 -7.76
N PRO A 66 16.18 3.26 -8.37
CA PRO A 66 17.56 3.61 -8.71
C PRO A 66 17.69 4.86 -9.58
N LYS A 67 16.85 5.00 -10.61
CA LYS A 67 16.88 6.18 -11.48
C LYS A 67 16.45 7.44 -10.74
N VAL A 68 15.45 7.34 -9.88
CA VAL A 68 15.01 8.48 -9.04
C VAL A 68 16.16 8.96 -8.15
N VAL A 69 16.89 8.05 -7.49
CA VAL A 69 18.04 8.41 -6.65
C VAL A 69 19.14 9.10 -7.47
N GLU A 70 19.49 8.57 -8.65
CA GLU A 70 20.48 9.18 -9.56
C GLU A 70 20.09 10.64 -9.92
N LEU A 71 18.83 10.86 -10.30
CA LEU A 71 18.33 12.19 -10.66
C LEU A 71 18.32 13.15 -9.47
N MET A 72 17.94 12.68 -8.28
CA MET A 72 17.95 13.49 -7.06
C MET A 72 19.39 13.89 -6.67
N GLN A 73 20.37 13.00 -6.80
CA GLN A 73 21.79 13.31 -6.59
C GLN A 73 22.32 14.29 -7.62
N GLN A 74 21.99 14.12 -8.91
CA GLN A 74 22.36 15.06 -9.97
C GLN A 74 21.79 16.46 -9.74
N ALA A 75 20.58 16.54 -9.17
CA ALA A 75 19.94 17.79 -8.77
C ALA A 75 20.45 18.35 -7.42
N GLY A 76 21.34 17.63 -6.71
CA GLY A 76 21.86 18.04 -5.40
C GLY A 76 20.83 17.98 -4.26
N LEU A 77 19.81 17.12 -4.38
CA LEU A 77 18.77 16.92 -3.37
C LEU A 77 19.08 15.77 -2.40
N LEU A 78 20.15 15.00 -2.67
CA LEU A 78 20.67 13.88 -1.89
C LEU A 78 22.21 13.87 -1.91
#